data_AF-A0A430REN0-F1
#
_entry.id   AF-A0A430REN0-F1
#
_cell.length_a   1.000
_cell.length_b   1.000
_cell.length_c   1.000
_cell.angle_alpha   90.00
_cell.angle_beta   90.00
_cell.angle_gamma   90.00
#
_symmetry.space_group_name_H-M   'P 1'
#
loop_
_entity.id
_entity.type
_entity.pdbx_description
1 polymer ?
#
loop_
_entity_poly.entity_id
_entity_poly.type
_entity_poly.pdbx_seq_one_letter_code
_entity_poly.pdbx_strand_id
1 'polypeptide(L)' 'MAMRRLVIRFKDGSTTSLDLVPGQEREDLLRHLRHFPGKEVASVERPRKLRSWEVRHWVGIPMRRMASL' A
#
# COMPACT_ATOMS: atom_id res chain seq x y z
N MET A 1 5.24 -21.22 2.41
CA MET A 1 4.24 -20.18 2.09
C MET A 1 4.97 -19.03 1.41
N ALA A 2 4.56 -18.60 0.22
CA ALA A 2 5.28 -17.53 -0.50
C ALA A 2 4.87 -16.16 0.05
N MET A 3 5.74 -15.57 0.87
CA MET A 3 5.65 -14.20 1.38
C MET A 3 5.71 -13.22 0.19
N ARG A 4 4.75 -12.31 0.08
CA ARG A 4 4.58 -11.46 -1.10
C ARG A 4 4.95 -10.02 -0.78
N ARG A 5 6.06 -9.53 -1.34
CA ARG A 5 6.48 -8.15 -1.14
C ARG A 5 5.69 -7.17 -2.00
N LEU A 6 5.09 -6.17 -1.38
CA LEU A 6 4.52 -4.98 -2.01
C LEU A 6 5.48 -3.82 -1.85
N VAL A 7 5.75 -3.07 -2.92
CA VAL A 7 6.57 -1.86 -2.87
C VAL A 7 5.68 -0.66 -3.15
N ILE A 8 5.75 0.33 -2.26
CA ILE A 8 4.95 1.55 -2.31
C ILE A 8 5.90 2.71 -2.52
N ARG A 9 5.62 3.51 -3.54
CA ARG A 9 6.33 4.75 -3.82
C ARG A 9 5.43 5.92 -3.50
N PHE A 10 5.95 6.83 -2.70
CA PHE A 10 5.26 8.05 -2.30
C PHE A 10 5.57 9.19 -3.27
N LYS A 11 4.71 10.22 -3.29
CA LYS A 11 4.88 11.38 -4.18
C LYS A 11 6.12 12.21 -3.88
N ASP A 12 6.63 12.16 -2.65
CA ASP A 12 7.87 12.82 -2.25
C ASP A 12 9.14 12.07 -2.71
N GLY A 13 8.97 10.96 -3.43
CA GLY A 13 10.07 10.12 -3.93
C GLY A 13 10.52 9.03 -2.97
N SER A 14 10.05 9.04 -1.71
CA SER A 14 10.38 7.99 -0.75
C SER A 14 9.66 6.67 -1.08
N THR A 15 10.26 5.56 -0.67
CA THR A 15 9.72 4.22 -0.92
C THR A 15 9.64 3.42 0.37
N THR A 16 8.64 2.56 0.46
CA THR A 16 8.52 1.57 1.54
C THR A 16 8.08 0.23 0.97
N SER A 17 8.45 -0.85 1.64
CA SER A 17 8.05 -2.20 1.25
C SER A 17 7.42 -2.91 2.42
N LEU A 18 6.37 -3.68 2.17
CA LEU A 18 5.79 -4.59 3.15
C LEU A 18 5.67 -5.99 2.57
N ASP A 19 5.77 -6.98 3.44
CA ASP A 19 5.53 -8.37 3.09
C ASP A 19 4.10 -8.73 3.51
N LEU A 20 3.29 -9.15 2.53
CA LEU A 20 1.87 -9.42 2.68
C LEU A 20 1.61 -10.85 3.15
N VAL A 21 0.67 -11.00 4.10
CA VAL A 21 0.11 -12.29 4.48
C VAL A 21 -1.08 -12.62 3.57
N PRO A 22 -1.11 -13.81 2.91
CA PRO A 22 -2.24 -14.20 2.09
C PRO A 22 -3.57 -14.18 2.87
N GLY A 23 -4.58 -13.49 2.35
CA GLY A 23 -5.89 -13.34 2.98
C GLY A 23 -6.02 -12.14 3.92
N GLN A 24 -4.93 -11.42 4.20
CA GLN A 24 -4.90 -10.21 5.05
C GLN A 24 -4.29 -9.00 4.34
N GLU A 25 -4.12 -9.06 3.01
CA GLU A 25 -3.32 -8.09 2.27
C GLU A 25 -3.80 -6.64 2.45
N ARG A 26 -5.12 -6.44 2.50
CA ARG A 26 -5.73 -5.11 2.71
C ARG A 26 -5.45 -4.57 4.10
N GLU A 27 -5.56 -5.42 5.13
CA GLU A 27 -5.37 -4.99 6.51
C GLU A 27 -3.89 -4.72 6.82
N ASP A 28 -3.00 -5.61 6.38
CA ASP A 28 -1.55 -5.40 6.47
C ASP A 28 -1.13 -4.10 5.80
N LEU A 29 -1.66 -3.83 4.60
CA LEU A 29 -1.41 -2.59 3.89
C LEU A 29 -1.92 -1.39 4.69
N LEU A 30 -3.19 -1.38 5.11
CA LEU A 30 -3.75 -0.27 5.89
C LEU A 30 -2.96 0.00 7.17
N ARG A 31 -2.59 -1.06 7.90
CA ARG A 31 -1.78 -0.96 9.11
C ARG A 31 -0.40 -0.38 8.81
N HIS A 32 0.27 -0.86 7.76
CA HIS A 32 1.56 -0.33 7.31
C HIS A 32 1.47 1.15 6.95
N LEU A 33 0.43 1.55 6.20
CA LEU A 33 0.25 2.93 5.77
C LEU A 33 -0.07 3.91 6.92
N ARG A 34 -0.63 3.43 8.03
CA ARG A 34 -0.82 4.27 9.24
C ARG A 34 0.49 4.77 9.84
N HIS A 35 1.61 4.08 9.61
CA HIS A 35 2.93 4.53 10.06
C HIS A 35 3.50 5.71 9.25
N PHE A 36 2.86 6.06 8.12
CA PHE A 36 3.29 7.15 7.23
C PHE A 36 2.23 8.25 7.15
N PRO A 37 1.87 8.90 8.27
CA PRO A 37 0.89 9.98 8.26
C PRO A 37 1.40 11.14 7.40
N GLY A 38 0.51 11.69 6.58
CA GLY A 38 0.82 12.84 5.72
C GLY A 38 1.55 12.52 4.41
N LYS A 39 1.92 11.25 4.15
CA LYS A 39 2.42 10.84 2.84
C LYS A 39 1.25 10.62 1.87
N GLU A 40 1.53 10.72 0.58
CA GLU A 40 0.59 10.40 -0.50
C GLU A 40 1.19 9.30 -1.37
N VAL A 41 0.41 8.25 -1.63
CA VAL A 41 0.84 7.14 -2.48
C VAL A 41 0.84 7.59 -3.95
N ALA A 42 2.01 7.51 -4.60
CA ALA A 42 2.18 7.81 -6.01
C ALA A 42 2.01 6.56 -6.87
N SER A 43 2.63 5.45 -6.47
CA SER A 43 2.48 4.17 -7.14
C SER A 43 2.68 3.02 -6.17
N VAL A 44 2.14 1.87 -6.54
CA VAL A 44 2.34 0.63 -5.80
C VAL A 44 2.71 -0.43 -6.82
N GLU A 45 3.93 -0.93 -6.69
CA GLU A 45 4.39 -2.12 -7.39
C GLU A 45 3.94 -3.35 -6.61
N ARG A 46 3.35 -4.27 -7.37
CA ARG A 46 2.67 -5.45 -6.84
C ARG A 46 3.25 -6.70 -7.48
N PRO A 47 3.24 -7.81 -6.74
CA PRO A 47 3.49 -9.11 -7.34
C PRO A 47 2.36 -9.44 -8.33
N ARG A 48 2.70 -10.12 -9.43
CA ARG A 48 1.88 -10.45 -10.63
C ARG A 48 0.43 -10.93 -10.42
N LYS A 49 -0.01 -11.24 -9.19
CA LYS A 49 -1.34 -11.80 -8.86
C LYS A 49 -2.30 -10.84 -8.13
N LEU A 50 -1.93 -9.60 -7.82
CA LEU A 50 -2.82 -8.64 -7.15
C LEU A 50 -3.68 -7.86 -8.18
N ARG A 51 -5.01 -7.88 -8.06
CA ARG A 51 -5.92 -7.35 -9.10
C ARG A 51 -5.81 -5.82 -9.27
N SER A 52 -5.82 -5.36 -10.52
CA SER A 52 -5.50 -3.97 -10.92
C SER A 52 -6.26 -2.87 -10.14
N TRP A 53 -7.53 -3.12 -9.86
CA TRP A 53 -8.50 -2.16 -9.32
C TRP A 53 -8.31 -1.88 -7.83
N GLU A 54 -7.92 -2.86 -7.02
CA GLU A 54 -7.73 -2.67 -5.57
C GLU A 54 -6.64 -1.64 -5.30
N VAL A 55 -5.57 -1.65 -6.09
CA VAL A 55 -4.43 -0.75 -5.92
C VAL A 55 -4.71 0.66 -6.44
N ARG A 56 -5.42 0.77 -7.57
CA ARG A 56 -5.75 2.07 -8.17
C ARG A 56 -6.59 2.94 -7.25
N HIS A 57 -7.41 2.33 -6.40
CA HIS A 57 -8.20 3.06 -5.41
C HIS A 57 -7.33 3.85 -4.43
N TRP A 58 -6.08 3.44 -4.17
CA TRP A 58 -5.23 4.11 -3.18
C TRP A 58 -4.28 5.15 -3.76
N VAL A 59 -4.08 5.14 -5.09
CA VAL A 59 -3.17 6.08 -5.75
C VAL A 59 -3.77 7.49 -5.70
N GLY A 60 -3.01 8.45 -5.17
CA GLY A 60 -3.46 9.83 -5.03
C GLY A 60 -4.39 10.11 -3.84
N ILE A 61 -4.69 9.10 -3.00
CA ILE A 61 -5.38 9.36 -1.72
C ILE A 61 -4.34 9.81 -0.68
N PRO A 62 -4.54 10.97 -0.05
CA PRO A 62 -3.69 11.35 1.07
C PRO A 62 -3.92 10.40 2.24
N MET A 63 -2.86 9.79 2.77
CA MET A 63 -2.97 8.67 3.72
C MET A 63 -3.71 9.05 5.02
N ARG A 64 -3.75 10.35 5.35
CA ARG A 64 -4.60 10.90 6.43
C ARG A 64 -6.09 10.55 6.27
N ARG A 65 -6.62 10.45 5.05
CA ARG A 65 -8.01 10.04 4.79
C ARG A 65 -8.21 8.54 4.98
N MET A 66 -7.19 7.74 4.70
CA MET A 66 -7.27 6.27 4.85
C MET A 66 -7.26 5.83 6.31
N ALA A 67 -6.66 6.61 7.20
CA ALA A 67 -6.71 6.36 8.63
C ALA A 67 -8.11 6.56 9.25
N SER A 68 -9.05 7.18 8.51
CA SER A 68 -10.43 7.45 8.93
C SER A 68 -11.47 6.50 8.30
N LEU A 69 -11.04 5.52 7.49
CA LEU A 69 -11.85 4.48 6.85
C LEU A 69 -11.63 3.13 7.54
#